data_AF-A0A2Z6MK74-F1
#
_entry.id   AF-A0A2Z6MK74-F1
#
_cell.length_a   1.000
_cell.length_b   1.000
_cell.length_c   1.000
_cell.angle_alpha   90.00
_cell.angle_beta   90.00
_cell.angle_gamma   90.00
#
_symmetry.space_group_name_H-M   'P 1'
#
loop_
_entity.id
_entity.type
_entity.pdbx_description
1 polymer ?
#
loop_
_entity_poly.entity_id
_entity_poly.type
_entity_poly.pdbx_seq_one_letter_code
_entity_poly.pdbx_strand_id
1 'polypeptide(L)'
;MDNEPPKAPSVDKFQLVPEFLKVRGLVKQHLDSFNYFVRTDIKKIVRANDRIQASRHPHLYLRFVDVRVGEPSLITDGSVETISPQTCRLSDTTYAAPIYVDIEYTQGSPDNLIKLPKRNLIIGRLPIMLRSCCCVLYKRDEAELAKLGECPLDPGGYFVIKGTEKVIF
;
A
#
# COMPACT_ATOMS: atom_id res chain seq x y z
N MET A 1 57.41 4.95 30.36
CA MET A 1 56.53 5.99 30.90
C MET A 1 55.60 6.36 29.76
N ASP A 2 54.53 5.60 29.57
CA ASP A 2 53.56 5.83 28.50
C ASP A 2 52.26 6.32 29.14
N ASN A 3 52.17 7.63 29.31
CA ASN A 3 50.96 8.31 29.76
C ASN A 3 50.11 8.65 28.54
N GLU A 4 49.24 7.72 28.14
CA GLU A 4 48.15 8.03 27.21
C GLU A 4 47.11 8.88 27.98
N PRO A 5 46.67 10.03 27.43
CA PRO A 5 45.72 10.90 28.14
C PRO A 5 44.39 10.18 28.39
N PRO A 6 43.68 10.47 29.49
CA PRO A 6 42.42 9.80 29.80
C PRO A 6 41.44 10.05 28.65
N LYS A 7 40.92 8.97 28.03
CA LYS A 7 39.82 9.05 27.06
C LYS A 7 38.71 9.88 27.71
N ALA A 8 38.34 10.99 27.07
CA ALA A 8 37.20 11.80 27.47
C ALA A 8 36.00 10.88 27.76
N PRO A 9 35.19 11.15 28.81
CA PRO A 9 34.07 10.29 29.16
C PRO A 9 33.24 10.11 27.90
N SER A 10 33.09 8.85 27.45
CA SER A 10 32.38 8.56 26.23
C SER A 10 31.01 9.20 26.36
N VAL A 11 30.70 10.16 25.49
CA VAL A 11 29.34 10.69 25.35
C VAL A 11 28.42 9.48 25.38
N ASP A 12 27.47 9.49 26.31
CA ASP A 12 26.59 8.36 26.55
C ASP A 12 25.85 8.03 25.25
N LYS A 13 26.39 7.08 24.49
CA LYS A 13 25.94 6.76 23.13
C LYS A 13 24.49 6.29 23.15
N PHE A 14 23.98 5.88 24.32
CA PHE A 14 22.59 5.53 24.53
C PHE A 14 21.63 6.72 24.35
N GLN A 15 22.08 7.97 24.52
CA GLN A 15 21.26 9.16 24.24
C GLN A 15 20.89 9.31 22.76
N LEU A 16 21.67 8.69 21.86
CA LEU A 16 21.38 8.69 20.42
C LEU A 16 20.27 7.70 20.05
N VAL A 17 19.99 6.70 20.90
CA VAL A 17 19.01 5.64 20.60
C VAL A 17 17.58 6.19 20.54
N PRO A 18 17.08 6.98 21.52
CA PRO A 18 15.76 7.59 21.42
C PRO A 18 15.61 8.48 20.18
N GLU A 19 16.62 9.28 19.85
CA GLU A 19 16.58 10.16 18.67
C GLU A 19 16.61 9.34 17.37
N PHE A 20 17.41 8.28 17.30
CA PHE A 20 17.41 7.34 16.17
C PHE A 20 16.04 6.66 16.01
N LEU A 21 15.44 6.18 17.11
CA LEU A 21 14.14 5.52 17.08
C LEU A 21 13.01 6.49 16.71
N LYS A 22 13.06 7.76 17.12
CA LYS A 22 12.10 8.79 16.68
C LYS A 22 12.14 9.00 15.16
N VAL A 23 13.32 8.99 14.55
CA VAL A 23 13.50 9.25 13.11
C VAL A 23 13.29 8.00 12.26
N ARG A 24 13.82 6.86 12.72
CA ARG A 24 13.85 5.61 11.96
C ARG A 24 12.71 4.67 12.31
N GLY A 25 12.09 4.75 13.48
CA GLY A 25 11.01 3.85 13.92
C GLY A 25 11.43 2.37 13.98
N LEU A 26 10.78 1.57 14.84
CA LEU A 26 11.03 0.12 14.88
C LEU A 26 10.41 -0.61 13.67
N VAL A 27 9.36 -0.04 13.08
CA VAL A 27 8.54 -0.70 12.05
C VAL A 27 8.65 -0.02 10.68
N LYS A 28 9.39 1.08 10.60
CA LYS A 28 9.44 1.92 9.40
C LYS A 28 9.96 1.19 8.16
N GLN A 29 10.83 0.20 8.31
CA GLN A 29 11.33 -0.59 7.18
C GLN A 29 10.20 -1.31 6.44
N HIS A 30 9.25 -1.91 7.17
CA HIS A 30 8.08 -2.54 6.58
C HIS A 30 7.20 -1.51 5.87
N LEU A 31 6.95 -0.37 6.52
CA LEU A 31 6.14 0.71 5.95
C LEU A 31 6.78 1.29 4.69
N ASP A 32 8.09 1.58 4.71
CA ASP A 32 8.82 2.14 3.59
C ASP A 32 8.85 1.15 2.40
N SER A 33 9.05 -0.14 2.67
CA SER A 33 8.97 -1.20 1.66
C SER A 33 7.59 -1.28 1.03
N PHE A 34 6.52 -1.34 1.85
CA PHE A 34 5.15 -1.39 1.35
C PHE A 34 4.77 -0.12 0.56
N ASN A 35 5.14 1.07 1.06
CA ASN A 35 4.91 2.34 0.39
C ASN A 35 5.63 2.39 -0.97
N TYR A 36 6.86 1.88 -1.04
CA TYR A 36 7.60 1.79 -2.30
C TYR A 36 6.92 0.83 -3.28
N PHE A 37 6.46 -0.32 -2.80
CA PHE A 37 5.71 -1.27 -3.63
C PHE A 37 4.47 -0.63 -4.26
N VAL A 38 3.61 -0.02 -3.44
CA VAL A 38 2.34 0.55 -3.88
C VAL A 38 2.52 1.75 -4.81
N ARG A 39 3.56 2.56 -4.60
CA ARG A 39 3.79 3.76 -5.43
C ARG A 39 4.61 3.48 -6.68
N THR A 40 5.50 2.49 -6.64
CA THR A 40 6.55 2.30 -7.63
C THR A 40 6.52 0.91 -8.25
N ASP A 41 6.69 -0.16 -7.47
CA ASP A 41 6.92 -1.48 -8.05
C ASP A 41 5.67 -2.06 -8.72
N ILE A 42 4.47 -1.79 -8.20
CA ILE A 42 3.23 -2.21 -8.86
C ILE A 42 3.13 -1.64 -10.28
N LYS A 43 3.60 -0.40 -10.49
CA LYS A 43 3.65 0.23 -11.82
C LYS A 43 4.69 -0.44 -12.72
N LYS A 44 5.85 -0.83 -12.18
CA LYS A 44 6.86 -1.59 -12.94
C LYS A 44 6.33 -2.96 -13.37
N ILE A 45 5.63 -3.68 -12.48
CA ILE A 45 5.03 -4.98 -12.77
C ILE A 45 4.02 -4.88 -13.90
N VAL A 46 3.12 -3.89 -13.85
CA VAL A 46 2.11 -3.68 -14.90
C VAL A 46 2.76 -3.27 -16.21
N ARG A 47 3.79 -2.40 -16.20
CA ARG A 47 4.54 -2.03 -17.41
C ARG A 47 5.27 -3.21 -18.05
N ALA A 48 5.81 -4.13 -17.25
CA ALA A 48 6.48 -5.32 -17.76
C ALA A 48 5.51 -6.33 -18.42
N ASN A 49 4.23 -6.27 -18.07
CA ASN A 49 3.18 -7.17 -18.55
C ASN A 49 2.02 -6.36 -19.18
N ASP A 50 2.37 -5.28 -19.88
CA ASP A 50 1.39 -4.26 -20.26
C ASP A 50 0.43 -4.71 -21.35
N ARG A 51 0.70 -5.80 -22.07
CA ARG A 51 -0.09 -6.21 -23.23
C ARG A 51 -0.55 -7.67 -23.15
N ILE A 52 -1.86 -7.86 -23.30
CA ILE A 52 -2.52 -9.15 -23.52
C ILE A 52 -3.03 -9.17 -24.95
N GLN A 53 -2.64 -10.16 -25.76
CA GLN A 53 -3.02 -10.24 -27.17
C GLN A 53 -3.60 -11.61 -27.52
N ALA A 54 -4.56 -11.63 -28.44
CA ALA A 54 -5.12 -12.88 -28.92
C ALA A 54 -4.12 -13.61 -29.83
N SER A 55 -3.84 -14.89 -29.57
CA SER A 55 -2.83 -15.66 -30.30
C SER A 55 -3.10 -15.77 -31.80
N ARG A 56 -4.37 -15.89 -32.20
CA ARG A 56 -4.77 -16.03 -33.62
C ARG A 56 -5.01 -14.68 -34.31
N HIS A 57 -5.25 -13.63 -33.55
CA HIS A 57 -5.62 -12.31 -34.06
C HIS A 57 -4.85 -11.23 -33.30
N PRO A 58 -3.54 -11.00 -33.60
CA PRO A 58 -2.69 -10.10 -32.81
C PRO A 58 -3.12 -8.63 -32.82
N HIS A 59 -3.96 -8.24 -33.79
CA HIS A 59 -4.60 -6.93 -33.83
C HIS A 59 -5.63 -6.75 -32.70
N LEU A 60 -6.17 -7.85 -32.14
CA LEU A 60 -7.00 -7.85 -30.95
C LEU A 60 -6.12 -7.92 -29.70
N TYR A 61 -5.97 -6.80 -29.01
CA TYR A 61 -5.22 -6.69 -27.77
C TYR A 61 -5.91 -5.82 -26.72
N LEU A 62 -5.54 -6.07 -25.47
CA LEU A 62 -5.74 -5.20 -24.32
C LEU A 62 -4.37 -4.75 -23.83
N ARG A 63 -4.24 -3.46 -23.53
CA ARG A 63 -3.03 -2.85 -23.00
C ARG A 63 -3.32 -2.10 -21.71
N PHE A 64 -2.57 -2.38 -20.66
CA PHE A 64 -2.59 -1.61 -19.42
C PHE A 64 -1.79 -0.31 -19.62
N VAL A 65 -2.41 0.81 -19.25
CA VAL A 65 -1.85 2.16 -19.41
C VAL A 65 -1.30 2.68 -18.09
N ASP A 66 -2.07 2.53 -17.00
CA ASP A 66 -1.64 2.89 -15.64
C ASP A 66 -2.31 1.99 -14.61
N VAL A 67 -1.70 1.94 -13.41
CA VAL A 67 -2.23 1.24 -12.25
C VAL A 67 -2.08 2.11 -11.00
N ARG A 68 -3.08 2.06 -10.13
CA ARG A 68 -3.09 2.75 -8.84
C ARG A 68 -3.86 1.93 -7.81
N VAL A 69 -3.38 2.00 -6.57
CA VAL A 69 -4.11 1.45 -5.41
C VAL A 69 -4.94 2.56 -4.80
N GLY A 70 -6.23 2.31 -4.61
CA GLY A 70 -7.15 3.25 -3.97
C GLY A 70 -7.04 3.26 -2.45
N GLU A 71 -8.09 3.73 -1.80
CA GLU A 71 -8.22 3.72 -0.35
C GLU A 71 -9.06 2.52 0.14
N PRO A 72 -8.79 2.01 1.36
CA PRO A 72 -9.53 0.93 1.98
C PRO A 72 -11.03 1.19 1.99
N SER A 73 -11.77 0.27 1.38
CA SER A 73 -13.22 0.43 1.15
C SER A 73 -13.91 -0.91 1.01
N LEU A 74 -15.23 -0.97 1.17
CA LEU A 74 -16.04 -2.13 0.84
C LEU A 74 -17.15 -1.72 -0.13
N ILE A 75 -17.57 -2.66 -0.97
CA ILE A 75 -18.74 -2.46 -1.83
C ILE A 75 -19.90 -3.19 -1.17
N THR A 76 -20.88 -2.43 -0.70
CA THR A 76 -22.09 -2.95 -0.04
C THR A 76 -23.29 -2.40 -0.81
N ASP A 77 -24.16 -3.26 -1.33
CA ASP A 77 -25.38 -2.86 -2.06
C ASP A 77 -25.16 -1.81 -3.19
N GLY A 78 -24.00 -1.88 -3.84
CA GLY A 78 -23.61 -0.97 -4.93
C GLY A 78 -23.05 0.38 -4.47
N SER A 79 -23.03 0.66 -3.17
CA SER A 79 -22.33 1.81 -2.59
C SER A 79 -20.89 1.44 -2.22
N VAL A 80 -19.98 2.41 -2.32
CA VAL A 80 -18.59 2.25 -1.86
C VAL A 80 -18.47 2.93 -0.51
N GLU A 81 -18.21 2.14 0.53
CA GLU A 81 -18.03 2.63 1.90
C GLU A 81 -16.55 2.58 2.27
N THR A 82 -16.06 3.63 2.92
CA THR A 82 -14.70 3.63 3.49
C THR A 82 -14.69 2.79 4.76
N ILE A 83 -13.66 1.99 4.97
CA ILE A 83 -13.53 1.10 6.14
C ILE A 83 -12.35 1.51 7.00
N SER A 84 -12.46 1.32 8.32
CA SER A 84 -11.34 1.43 9.27
C SER A 84 -10.78 0.05 9.61
N PRO A 85 -9.53 -0.04 10.09
CA PRO A 85 -8.99 -1.31 10.56
C PRO A 85 -9.80 -1.88 11.71
N GLN A 86 -10.27 -1.06 12.66
CA GLN A 86 -11.17 -1.48 13.74
C GLN A 86 -12.45 -2.15 13.20
N THR A 87 -13.12 -1.57 12.21
CA THR A 87 -14.31 -2.20 11.60
C THR A 87 -13.96 -3.57 11.02
N CYS A 88 -12.79 -3.71 10.37
CA CYS A 88 -12.35 -5.00 9.83
C CYS A 88 -12.05 -6.04 10.91
N ARG A 89 -11.45 -5.64 12.04
CA ARG A 89 -11.22 -6.51 13.20
C ARG A 89 -12.53 -7.05 13.79
N LEU A 90 -13.55 -6.19 13.91
CA LEU A 90 -14.84 -6.56 14.51
C LEU A 90 -15.77 -7.36 13.60
N SER A 91 -15.62 -7.23 12.27
CA SER A 91 -16.51 -7.85 11.28
C SER A 91 -15.91 -9.06 10.57
N ASP A 92 -14.75 -9.55 11.03
CA ASP A 92 -14.00 -10.63 10.37
C ASP A 92 -13.74 -10.37 8.88
N THR A 93 -13.60 -9.10 8.49
CA THR A 93 -13.30 -8.71 7.11
C THR A 93 -11.81 -8.41 6.91
N THR A 94 -11.39 -8.28 5.66
CA THR A 94 -10.00 -7.95 5.30
C THR A 94 -9.88 -6.46 5.00
N TYR A 95 -8.95 -5.78 5.66
CA TYR A 95 -8.65 -4.38 5.42
C TYR A 95 -7.87 -4.23 4.10
N ALA A 96 -8.59 -3.93 3.03
CA ALA A 96 -8.04 -3.89 1.67
C ALA A 96 -8.59 -2.72 0.86
N ALA A 97 -7.81 -2.27 -0.14
CA ALA A 97 -8.19 -1.23 -1.09
C ALA A 97 -8.33 -1.79 -2.51
N PRO A 98 -9.18 -1.19 -3.36
CA PRO A 98 -9.31 -1.59 -4.76
C PRO A 98 -8.05 -1.22 -5.56
N ILE A 99 -7.64 -2.11 -6.47
CA ILE A 99 -6.60 -1.85 -7.47
C ILE A 99 -7.29 -1.38 -8.74
N TYR A 100 -7.09 -0.11 -9.09
CA TYR A 100 -7.59 0.47 -10.32
C TYR A 100 -6.56 0.38 -11.43
N VAL A 101 -7.01 0.04 -12.63
CA VAL A 101 -6.22 0.13 -13.86
C VAL A 101 -6.94 0.97 -14.89
N ASP A 102 -6.14 1.63 -15.71
CA ASP A 102 -6.60 2.21 -16.96
C ASP A 102 -6.09 1.34 -18.11
N ILE A 103 -6.95 1.03 -19.05
CA ILE A 103 -6.63 0.16 -20.19
C ILE A 103 -6.96 0.85 -21.51
N GLU A 104 -6.31 0.38 -22.56
CA GLU A 104 -6.66 0.61 -23.95
C GLU A 104 -6.89 -0.75 -24.58
N TYR A 105 -7.99 -0.94 -25.29
CA TYR A 105 -8.27 -2.20 -25.99
C TYR A 105 -8.73 -1.93 -27.41
N THR A 106 -8.52 -2.92 -28.27
CA THR A 106 -8.94 -2.85 -29.68
C THR A 106 -10.26 -3.59 -29.89
N GLN A 107 -11.12 -3.05 -30.72
CA GLN A 107 -12.38 -3.67 -31.13
C GLN A 107 -12.56 -3.50 -32.65
N GLY A 108 -13.11 -4.51 -33.32
CA GLY A 108 -13.41 -4.46 -34.77
C GLY A 108 -12.80 -5.61 -35.56
N SER A 109 -12.96 -5.54 -36.88
CA SER A 109 -12.31 -6.46 -37.84
C SER A 109 -10.88 -6.00 -38.14
N PRO A 110 -10.03 -6.84 -38.77
CA PRO A 110 -8.68 -6.46 -39.15
C PRO A 110 -8.60 -5.17 -39.97
N ASP A 111 -9.58 -4.95 -40.85
CA ASP A 111 -9.63 -3.82 -41.78
C ASP A 111 -10.23 -2.54 -41.16
N ASN A 112 -10.88 -2.65 -40.00
CA ASN A 112 -11.52 -1.51 -39.31
C ASN A 112 -11.34 -1.62 -37.79
N LEU A 113 -10.08 -1.59 -37.36
CA LEU A 113 -9.70 -1.72 -35.96
C LEU A 113 -9.80 -0.36 -35.25
N ILE A 114 -10.57 -0.30 -34.15
CA ILE A 114 -10.73 0.89 -33.33
C ILE A 114 -10.05 0.67 -31.98
N LYS A 115 -9.29 1.65 -31.50
CA LYS A 115 -8.70 1.65 -30.15
C LYS A 115 -9.60 2.44 -29.20
N LEU A 116 -9.99 1.82 -28.09
CA LEU A 116 -10.88 2.39 -27.10
C LEU A 116 -10.22 2.45 -25.72
N PRO A 117 -10.24 3.60 -25.03
CA PRO A 117 -9.78 3.70 -23.66
C PRO A 117 -10.89 3.29 -22.68
N LYS A 118 -10.50 2.66 -21.56
CA LYS A 118 -11.38 2.43 -20.40
C LYS A 118 -10.60 2.69 -19.12
N ARG A 119 -11.12 3.59 -18.28
CA ARG A 119 -10.45 4.06 -17.07
C ARG A 119 -11.12 3.55 -15.80
N ASN A 120 -10.39 3.58 -14.68
CA ASN A 120 -10.88 3.24 -13.33
C ASN A 120 -11.46 1.83 -13.21
N LEU A 121 -10.89 0.84 -13.92
CA LEU A 121 -11.32 -0.55 -13.79
C LEU A 121 -10.75 -1.18 -12.53
N ILE A 122 -11.60 -1.77 -11.68
CA ILE A 122 -11.15 -2.57 -10.55
C ILE A 122 -10.79 -3.97 -11.02
N ILE A 123 -9.54 -4.39 -10.83
CA ILE A 123 -9.06 -5.73 -11.20
C ILE A 123 -8.87 -6.66 -9.98
N GLY A 124 -8.97 -6.10 -8.78
CA GLY A 124 -8.76 -6.85 -7.55
C GLY A 124 -8.66 -5.92 -6.34
N ARG A 125 -8.31 -6.51 -5.20
CA ARG A 125 -8.13 -5.79 -3.94
C ARG A 125 -6.78 -6.12 -3.33
N LEU A 126 -6.10 -5.10 -2.81
CA LEU A 126 -4.81 -5.23 -2.14
C LEU A 126 -5.00 -5.03 -0.63
N PRO A 127 -4.63 -5.99 0.23
CA PRO A 127 -4.55 -5.76 1.67
C PRO A 127 -3.64 -4.56 1.97
N ILE A 128 -4.13 -3.63 2.79
CA ILE A 128 -3.38 -2.41 3.11
C ILE A 128 -2.70 -2.56 4.45
N MET A 129 -1.39 -2.31 4.48
CA MET A 129 -0.62 -2.33 5.71
C MET A 129 -1.03 -1.13 6.59
N LEU A 130 -1.29 -1.38 7.87
CA LEU A 130 -1.68 -0.32 8.80
C LEU A 130 -0.57 0.72 8.91
N ARG A 131 -0.96 2.01 9.01
CA ARG A 131 -0.07 3.18 9.00
C ARG A 131 0.73 3.42 7.70
N SER A 132 0.54 2.59 6.66
CA SER A 132 1.12 2.86 5.33
C SER A 132 0.46 4.04 4.63
N CYS A 133 1.03 4.51 3.52
CA CYS A 133 0.55 5.71 2.82
C CYS A 133 -0.85 5.61 2.21
N CYS A 134 -1.42 4.40 2.12
CA CYS A 134 -2.78 4.16 1.64
C CYS A 134 -3.74 3.84 2.79
N CYS A 135 -3.28 3.79 4.03
CA CYS A 135 -4.11 3.53 5.20
C CYS A 135 -4.81 4.81 5.67
N VAL A 136 -6.05 4.69 6.14
CA VAL A 136 -6.82 5.82 6.70
C VAL A 136 -6.16 6.44 7.94
N LEU A 137 -5.28 5.68 8.62
CA LEU A 137 -4.52 6.08 9.80
C LEU A 137 -3.23 6.84 9.47
N TYR A 138 -2.90 6.98 8.19
CA TYR A 138 -1.68 7.64 7.75
C TYR A 138 -1.71 9.13 8.11
N LYS A 139 -0.68 9.59 8.83
CA LYS A 139 -0.51 11.00 9.26
C LYS A 139 -1.69 11.56 10.08
N ARG A 140 -2.48 10.71 10.72
CA ARG A 140 -3.53 11.13 11.65
C ARG A 140 -2.96 11.48 13.01
N ASP A 141 -3.51 12.51 13.64
CA ASP A 141 -3.16 12.88 15.02
C ASP A 141 -3.84 11.97 16.06
N GLU A 142 -3.48 12.11 17.33
CA GLU A 142 -4.00 11.26 18.40
C GLU A 142 -5.52 11.39 18.57
N ALA A 143 -6.09 12.58 18.37
CA ALA A 143 -7.52 12.82 18.49
C ALA A 143 -8.30 12.20 17.32
N GLU A 144 -7.76 12.26 16.11
CA GLU A 144 -8.32 11.59 14.94
C GLU A 144 -8.26 10.06 15.07
N LEU A 145 -7.16 9.52 15.61
CA LEU A 145 -7.03 8.08 15.85
C LEU A 145 -8.02 7.59 16.91
N ALA A 146 -8.20 8.36 17.99
CA ALA A 146 -9.19 8.06 19.01
C ALA A 146 -10.62 8.00 18.43
N LYS A 147 -10.98 8.91 17.50
CA LYS A 147 -12.27 8.87 16.79
C LYS A 147 -12.44 7.63 15.91
N LEU A 148 -11.35 7.10 15.39
CA LEU A 148 -11.32 5.85 14.61
C LEU A 148 -11.20 4.60 15.49
N GLY A 149 -11.14 4.76 16.82
CA GLY A 149 -10.98 3.68 17.79
C GLY A 149 -9.62 2.99 17.75
N GLU A 150 -8.58 3.69 17.26
CA GLU A 150 -7.22 3.17 17.15
C GLU A 150 -6.30 3.77 18.22
N CYS A 151 -5.33 2.98 18.68
CA CYS A 151 -4.36 3.43 19.67
C CYS A 151 -3.27 4.31 19.01
N PRO A 152 -2.97 5.51 19.54
CA PRO A 152 -1.86 6.33 19.03
C PRO A 152 -0.49 5.65 19.10
N LEU A 153 -0.31 4.75 20.07
CA LEU A 153 0.92 4.00 20.29
C LEU A 153 1.04 2.74 19.43
N ASP A 154 0.00 2.39 18.65
CA ASP A 154 0.07 1.28 17.69
C ASP A 154 1.09 1.62 16.59
N PRO A 155 2.20 0.85 16.48
CA PRO A 155 3.24 1.11 15.50
C PRO A 155 2.80 0.85 14.04
N GLY A 156 1.71 0.10 13.82
CA GLY A 156 1.29 -0.35 12.49
C GLY A 156 2.24 -1.38 11.88
N GLY A 157 2.31 -1.43 10.55
CA GLY A 157 3.23 -2.34 9.83
C GLY A 157 2.78 -3.79 9.69
N TYR A 158 1.52 -4.07 10.01
CA TYR A 158 0.88 -5.37 9.86
C TYR A 158 -0.42 -5.23 9.05
N PHE A 159 -1.06 -6.37 8.76
CA PHE A 159 -2.30 -6.44 7.97
C PHE A 159 -3.45 -7.01 8.81
N VAL A 160 -4.67 -6.56 8.55
CA VAL A 160 -5.89 -7.19 9.10
C VAL A 160 -6.50 -8.06 8.00
N ILE A 161 -6.42 -9.38 8.16
CA ILE A 161 -6.92 -10.39 7.22
C ILE A 161 -7.98 -11.21 7.93
N LYS A 162 -9.23 -11.12 7.44
CA LYS A 162 -10.39 -11.79 8.04
C LYS A 162 -10.46 -11.60 9.56
N GLY A 163 -10.45 -10.34 10.00
CA GLY A 163 -10.46 -9.97 11.41
C GLY A 163 -9.14 -10.19 12.17
N THR A 164 -8.20 -10.97 11.62
CA THR A 164 -6.97 -11.35 12.32
C THR A 164 -5.78 -10.51 11.88
N GLU A 165 -4.95 -10.09 12.83
CA GLU A 165 -3.71 -9.37 12.56
C GLU A 165 -2.59 -10.31 12.09
N LYS A 166 -1.91 -9.93 11.00
CA LYS A 166 -0.87 -10.73 10.34
C LYS A 166 0.37 -9.89 10.06
N VAL A 167 1.52 -10.41 10.45
CA VAL A 167 2.84 -9.81 10.24
C VAL A 167 3.61 -10.62 9.20
N ILE A 168 4.37 -9.95 8.35
CA ILE A 168 5.31 -10.59 7.42
C ILE A 168 6.72 -10.39 7.99
N PHE A 169 7.41 -11.50 8.26
CA PHE A 169 8.79 -11.53 8.79
C PHE A 169 9.82 -11.61 7.66
#